data_AF-D8SJH3-F1
#
_entry.id   AF-D8SJH3-F1
#
_cell.length_a   1.000
_cell.length_b   1.000
_cell.length_c   1.000
_cell.angle_alpha   90.00
_cell.angle_beta   90.00
_cell.angle_gamma   90.00
#
_symmetry.space_group_name_H-M   'P 1'
#
loop_
_entity.id
_entity.type
_entity.pdbx_description
1 polymer ?
#
loop_
_entity_poly.entity_id
_entity_poly.type
_entity_poly.pdbx_seq_one_letter_code
_entity_poly.pdbx_strand_id
1 'polypeptide(L)'
;KQRLRWTSELHDRFVEAVTQLGGPDRATPKGVLRIMGVHGLTIYHVKSHLQKYRLAKFIPDSSGDGTLFDAYLSSKCLCRGIQLTEALRMQMEVQKRLHEQLEVQRQLQLRIEAQSTYLAKIIEEQQKMRGML
;
A
#
# COMPACT_ATOMS: atom_id res chain seq x y z
N LYS A 1 19.13 22.35 0.89
CA LYS A 1 18.59 22.54 -0.50
C LYS A 1 17.07 22.66 -0.40
N GLN A 2 16.48 23.83 -0.67
CA GLN A 2 15.04 24.03 -0.58
C GLN A 2 14.32 23.13 -1.60
N ARG A 3 13.19 22.54 -1.20
CA ARG A 3 12.38 21.70 -2.07
C ARG A 3 11.61 22.58 -3.06
N LEU A 4 11.78 22.33 -4.35
CA LEU A 4 11.11 23.08 -5.40
C LEU A 4 9.59 22.92 -5.28
N ARG A 5 8.86 24.04 -5.34
CA ARG A 5 7.40 24.08 -5.39
C ARG A 5 6.96 24.33 -6.83
N TRP A 6 6.08 23.47 -7.33
CA TRP A 6 5.40 23.68 -8.60
C TRP A 6 4.24 24.64 -8.37
N THR A 7 4.47 25.94 -8.59
CA THR A 7 3.42 26.96 -8.64
C THR A 7 2.64 26.83 -9.94
N SER A 8 1.42 27.39 -10.00
CA SER A 8 0.59 27.36 -11.21
C SER A 8 1.34 27.95 -12.41
N GLU A 9 1.98 29.12 -12.25
CA GLU A 9 2.79 29.75 -13.31
C GLU A 9 3.93 28.85 -13.83
N LEU A 10 4.63 28.15 -12.93
CA LEU A 10 5.70 27.23 -13.31
C LEU A 10 5.13 25.99 -14.02
N HIS A 11 3.95 25.53 -13.60
CA HIS A 11 3.24 24.42 -14.23
C HIS A 11 2.77 24.79 -15.64
N ASP A 12 2.24 25.99 -15.85
CA ASP A 12 1.74 26.44 -17.15
C ASP A 12 2.87 26.48 -18.18
N ARG A 13 4.03 27.04 -17.81
CA ARG A 13 5.25 26.99 -18.65
C ARG A 13 5.73 25.58 -18.93
N PHE A 14 5.57 24.67 -17.97
CA PHE A 14 5.88 23.26 -18.17
C PHE A 14 4.94 22.63 -19.20
N VAL A 15 3.64 22.90 -19.11
CA VAL A 15 2.64 22.39 -20.06
C VAL A 15 2.91 22.93 -21.46
N GLU A 16 3.18 24.22 -21.60
CA GLU A 16 3.59 24.82 -22.88
C GLU A 16 4.83 24.15 -23.46
N ALA A 17 5.87 23.94 -22.65
CA ALA A 17 7.09 23.26 -23.08
C ALA A 17 6.84 21.81 -23.51
N VAL A 18 5.95 21.10 -22.83
CA VAL A 18 5.55 19.74 -23.21
C VAL A 18 4.76 19.75 -24.52
N THR A 19 3.84 20.69 -24.70
CA THR A 19 3.07 20.85 -25.94
C THR A 19 3.98 21.17 -27.12
N GLN A 20 4.96 22.07 -26.95
CA GLN A 20 5.96 22.39 -27.98
C GLN A 20 6.82 21.18 -28.39
N LEU A 21 7.05 20.23 -27.47
CA LEU A 21 7.79 18.99 -27.75
C LEU A 21 6.92 17.88 -28.35
N GLY A 22 5.69 18.18 -28.75
CA GLY A 22 4.78 17.22 -29.38
C GLY A 22 4.03 16.35 -28.36
N GLY A 23 3.78 16.88 -27.16
CA GLY A 23 2.94 16.25 -26.15
C GLY A 23 3.70 15.43 -25.09
N PRO A 24 2.96 14.91 -24.10
CA PRO A 24 3.54 14.24 -22.93
C PRO A 24 4.45 13.06 -23.29
N ASP A 25 4.12 12.26 -24.30
CA ASP A 25 4.88 11.07 -24.67
C ASP A 25 6.21 11.37 -25.37
N ARG A 26 6.24 12.42 -26.19
CA ARG A 26 7.43 12.82 -26.97
C ARG A 26 8.36 13.74 -26.18
N ALA A 27 7.84 14.48 -25.19
CA ALA A 27 8.64 15.37 -24.37
C ALA A 27 9.75 14.64 -23.61
N THR A 28 10.99 15.17 -23.64
CA THR A 28 12.10 14.63 -22.83
C THR A 28 12.41 15.57 -21.65
N PRO A 29 12.81 15.07 -20.47
CA PRO A 29 13.15 15.94 -19.34
C PRO A 29 14.24 16.97 -19.65
N LYS A 30 15.19 16.63 -20.53
CA LYS A 30 16.22 17.57 -21.02
C LYS A 30 15.61 18.65 -21.92
N GLY A 31 14.74 18.26 -22.84
CA GLY A 31 14.06 19.19 -23.75
C GLY A 31 13.17 20.17 -22.99
N VAL A 32 12.34 19.67 -22.07
CA VAL A 32 11.46 20.50 -21.26
C VAL A 32 12.26 21.45 -20.38
N LEU A 33 13.35 20.98 -19.75
CA LEU A 33 14.23 21.84 -18.96
C LEU A 33 14.83 22.98 -19.79
N ARG A 34 15.24 22.68 -21.03
CA ARG A 34 15.83 23.67 -21.96
C ARG A 34 14.81 24.72 -22.36
N ILE A 35 13.58 24.33 -22.69
CA ILE A 35 12.51 25.26 -23.11
C ILE A 35 12.07 26.13 -21.93
N MET A 36 11.94 25.55 -20.73
CA MET A 36 11.51 26.32 -19.55
C MET A 36 12.56 27.35 -19.12
N GLY A 37 13.86 27.05 -19.26
CA GLY A 37 14.94 28.02 -19.00
C GLY A 37 15.00 28.58 -17.57
N VAL A 38 14.30 27.97 -16.61
CA VAL A 38 14.16 28.50 -15.24
C VAL A 38 15.41 28.21 -14.41
N HIS A 39 16.02 29.27 -13.87
CA HIS A 39 17.20 29.14 -13.00
C HIS A 39 16.87 28.40 -11.70
N GLY A 40 17.70 27.43 -11.31
CA GLY A 40 17.47 26.57 -10.13
C GLY A 40 16.52 25.38 -10.38
N LEU A 41 15.89 25.30 -11.56
CA LEU A 41 15.21 24.09 -12.00
C LEU A 41 16.25 23.06 -12.46
N THR A 42 16.06 21.79 -12.07
CA THR A 42 16.97 20.71 -12.45
C THR A 42 16.22 19.66 -13.24
N ILE A 43 16.96 18.87 -14.01
CA ILE A 43 16.39 17.76 -14.79
C ILE A 43 15.62 16.77 -13.92
N TYR A 44 15.98 16.61 -12.64
CA TYR A 44 15.28 15.71 -11.72
C TYR A 44 13.88 16.22 -11.35
N HIS A 45 13.74 17.54 -11.14
CA HIS A 45 12.45 18.17 -10.91
C HIS A 45 11.53 17.98 -12.12
N VAL A 46 12.06 18.21 -13.32
CA VAL A 46 11.32 18.01 -14.57
C VAL A 46 11.00 16.54 -14.82
N LYS A 47 11.94 15.62 -14.59
CA LYS A 47 11.73 14.17 -14.77
C LYS A 47 10.61 13.65 -13.88
N SER A 48 10.66 13.97 -12.58
CA SER A 48 9.64 13.54 -11.62
C SER A 48 8.27 14.15 -11.92
N HIS A 49 8.23 15.40 -12.35
CA HIS A 49 6.98 16.09 -12.71
C HIS A 49 6.40 15.59 -14.02
N LEU A 50 7.22 15.39 -15.05
CA LEU A 50 6.82 14.82 -16.33
C LEU A 50 6.31 13.39 -16.18
N GLN A 51 6.92 12.60 -15.30
CA GLN A 51 6.42 11.27 -14.97
C GLN A 51 5.01 11.31 -14.37
N LYS A 52 4.76 12.22 -13.42
CA LYS A 52 3.41 12.41 -12.85
C LYS A 52 2.41 12.94 -13.88
N TYR A 53 2.85 13.89 -14.71
CA TYR A 53 2.01 14.50 -15.74
C TYR A 53 1.54 13.48 -16.78
N ARG A 54 2.43 12.59 -17.25
CA ARG A 54 2.08 11.47 -18.15
C ARG A 54 1.01 10.56 -17.56
N LEU A 55 1.17 10.17 -16.30
CA LEU A 55 0.21 9.30 -15.61
C LEU A 55 -1.17 9.96 -15.45
N ALA A 56 -1.21 11.29 -15.30
CA ALA A 56 -2.46 12.04 -15.11
C ALA A 56 -3.16 12.42 -16.43
N LYS A 57 -2.42 12.52 -17.55
CA LYS A 57 -2.93 12.97 -18.86
C LYS A 57 -3.10 11.85 -19.89
N PHE A 58 -2.90 10.59 -19.50
CA PHE A 58 -3.13 9.45 -20.38
C PHE A 58 -4.63 9.29 -20.67
N ILE A 59 -5.11 10.04 -21.67
CA ILE A 59 -6.37 9.80 -22.37
C ILE A 59 -5.96 9.04 -23.62
N PRO A 60 -6.46 7.80 -23.85
CA PRO A 60 -6.10 7.03 -25.02
C PRO A 60 -6.81 7.65 -26.21
N ASP A 61 -6.15 8.58 -26.90
CA ASP A 61 -6.63 9.06 -28.18
C ASP A 61 -5.53 9.05 -29.24
N SER A 62 -5.75 8.13 -30.17
CA SER A 62 -5.34 8.10 -31.57
C SER A 62 -3.85 7.91 -31.95
N SER A 63 -3.64 6.74 -32.58
CA SER A 63 -2.80 6.52 -33.76
C SER A 63 -1.29 6.35 -33.56
N GLY A 64 -0.86 5.09 -33.40
CA GLY A 64 0.49 4.63 -33.74
C GLY A 64 1.11 3.68 -32.71
N ASP A 65 0.97 2.37 -32.95
CA ASP A 65 1.87 1.26 -32.57
C ASP A 65 2.64 1.39 -31.23
N GLY A 66 2.11 0.77 -30.16
CA GLY A 66 2.67 0.88 -28.81
C GLY A 66 2.29 -0.26 -27.85
N THR A 67 2.09 -1.48 -28.32
CA THR A 67 1.68 -2.63 -27.49
C THR A 67 2.76 -3.15 -26.52
N LEU A 68 4.02 -2.70 -26.65
CA LEU A 68 5.13 -3.22 -25.83
C LEU A 68 5.36 -2.42 -24.53
N PHE A 69 4.99 -1.13 -24.48
CA PHE A 69 5.23 -0.27 -23.30
C PHE A 69 4.09 -0.34 -22.27
N ASP A 70 2.88 -0.63 -22.73
CA ASP A 70 1.66 -0.73 -21.91
C ASP A 70 1.74 -1.91 -20.93
N ALA A 71 2.33 -3.02 -21.37
CA ALA A 71 2.62 -4.18 -20.52
C ALA A 71 3.65 -3.85 -19.41
N TYR A 72 4.62 -2.97 -19.64
CA TYR A 72 5.68 -2.66 -18.66
C TYR A 72 5.22 -1.67 -17.58
N LEU A 73 4.42 -0.66 -17.94
CA LEU A 73 3.84 0.27 -16.95
C LEU A 73 2.70 -0.39 -16.17
N SER A 74 1.84 -1.17 -16.85
CA SER A 74 0.86 -2.02 -16.19
C SER A 74 1.55 -3.02 -15.27
N SER A 75 2.60 -3.72 -15.73
CA SER A 75 3.41 -4.62 -14.90
C SER A 75 3.99 -3.93 -13.66
N LYS A 76 4.47 -2.68 -13.74
CA LYS A 76 5.07 -2.00 -12.58
C LYS A 76 4.05 -1.47 -11.57
N CYS A 77 2.85 -1.09 -12.03
CA CYS A 77 1.74 -0.68 -11.17
C CYS A 77 1.01 -1.89 -10.57
N LEU A 78 0.82 -2.94 -11.37
CA LEU A 78 0.26 -4.23 -10.96
C LEU A 78 1.23 -4.96 -10.02
N CYS A 79 2.54 -5.01 -10.26
CA CYS A 79 3.52 -5.66 -9.39
C CYS A 79 3.56 -5.04 -7.99
N ARG A 80 3.43 -3.71 -7.88
CA ARG A 80 3.37 -3.01 -6.59
C ARG A 80 2.03 -3.24 -5.87
N GLY A 81 0.93 -3.27 -6.62
CA GLY A 81 -0.40 -3.61 -6.10
C GLY A 81 -0.55 -5.08 -5.68
N ILE A 82 0.05 -6.01 -6.44
CA ILE A 82 0.10 -7.45 -6.14
C ILE A 82 0.88 -7.66 -4.85
N GLN A 83 2.08 -7.08 -4.71
CA GLN A 83 2.87 -7.19 -3.48
C GLN A 83 2.15 -6.62 -2.25
N LEU A 84 1.42 -5.50 -2.40
CA LEU A 84 0.64 -4.93 -1.30
C LEU A 84 -0.54 -5.83 -0.91
N THR A 85 -1.23 -6.40 -1.90
CA THR A 85 -2.38 -7.30 -1.68
C THR A 85 -1.92 -8.62 -1.05
N GLU A 86 -0.78 -9.16 -1.49
CA GLU A 86 -0.17 -10.35 -0.89
C GLU A 86 0.27 -10.09 0.56
N ALA A 87 0.91 -8.96 0.84
CA ALA A 87 1.29 -8.58 2.20
C ALA A 87 0.06 -8.46 3.12
N LEU A 88 -1.03 -7.87 2.64
CA LEU A 88 -2.29 -7.78 3.39
C LEU A 88 -2.89 -9.17 3.64
N ARG A 89 -2.87 -10.06 2.64
CA ARG A 89 -3.34 -11.45 2.79
C ARG A 89 -2.52 -12.21 3.82
N MET A 90 -1.19 -12.06 3.81
CA MET A 90 -0.32 -12.66 4.83
C MET A 90 -0.65 -12.12 6.22
N GLN A 91 -0.87 -10.80 6.36
CA GLN A 91 -1.26 -10.20 7.62
C GLN A 91 -2.58 -10.78 8.16
N MET A 92 -3.57 -10.99 7.29
CA MET A 92 -4.85 -11.60 7.66
C MET A 92 -4.69 -13.05 8.12
N GLU A 93 -3.84 -13.85 7.47
CA GLU A 93 -3.54 -15.23 7.87
C GLU A 93 -2.89 -15.28 9.27
N VAL A 94 -1.94 -14.38 9.56
CA VAL A 94 -1.31 -14.28 10.88
C VAL A 94 -2.34 -13.93 11.96
N GLN A 95 -3.21 -12.95 11.70
CA GLN A 95 -4.27 -12.57 12.62
C GLN A 95 -5.24 -13.73 12.89
N LYS A 96 -5.62 -14.48 11.85
CA LYS A 96 -6.49 -15.65 11.97
C LYS A 96 -5.88 -16.72 12.87
N ARG A 97 -4.60 -17.08 12.62
CA ARG A 97 -3.89 -18.09 13.42
C ARG A 97 -3.76 -17.68 14.89
N LEU A 98 -3.47 -16.40 15.14
CA LEU A 98 -3.42 -15.87 16.51
C LEU A 98 -4.78 -15.99 17.20
N HIS A 99 -5.85 -15.65 16.51
CA HIS A 99 -7.21 -15.77 17.05
C HIS A 99 -7.57 -17.21 17.40
N GLU A 100 -7.25 -18.17 16.52
CA GLU A 100 -7.43 -19.60 16.78
C GLU A 100 -6.66 -20.07 18.01
N GLN A 101 -5.41 -19.63 18.18
CA GLN A 101 -4.62 -19.97 19.38
C GLN A 101 -5.24 -19.41 20.67
N LEU A 102 -5.72 -18.17 20.63
CA LEU A 102 -6.39 -17.56 21.79
C LEU A 102 -7.69 -18.28 22.14
N GLU A 103 -8.45 -18.73 21.14
CA GLU A 103 -9.68 -19.51 21.36
C GLU A 103 -9.35 -20.85 22.04
N VAL A 104 -8.33 -21.57 21.56
CA VAL A 104 -7.87 -22.82 22.20
C VAL A 104 -7.42 -22.57 23.64
N GLN A 105 -6.66 -21.50 23.89
CA GLN A 105 -6.23 -21.14 25.24
C GLN A 105 -7.43 -20.84 26.16
N ARG A 106 -8.44 -20.14 25.66
CA ARG A 106 -9.68 -19.85 26.39
C ARG A 106 -10.46 -21.12 26.73
N GLN A 107 -10.59 -22.05 25.78
CA GLN A 107 -11.27 -23.33 26.01
C GLN A 107 -10.54 -24.17 27.07
N LEU A 108 -9.21 -24.19 27.03
CA LEU A 108 -8.42 -24.91 28.03
C LEU A 108 -8.64 -24.32 29.42
N GLN A 109 -8.64 -22.99 29.55
CA GLN A 109 -8.91 -22.29 30.80
C GLN A 109 -10.26 -22.70 31.40
N LEU A 110 -11.33 -22.68 30.59
CA LEU A 110 -12.67 -23.08 31.03
C LEU A 110 -12.72 -24.54 31.51
N ARG A 111 -11.99 -25.45 30.86
CA ARG A 111 -11.91 -26.85 31.29
C ARG A 111 -11.20 -27.00 32.63
N ILE A 112 -10.13 -26.25 32.86
CA ILE A 112 -9.41 -26.24 34.14
C ILE A 112 -10.34 -25.73 35.24
N GLU A 113 -11.04 -24.62 35.02
CA GLU A 113 -11.99 -24.05 35.98
C GLU A 113 -13.13 -25.03 36.31
N ALA A 114 -13.67 -25.73 35.31
CA ALA A 114 -14.68 -26.76 35.52
C ALA A 114 -14.15 -27.92 36.37
N GLN A 115 -12.92 -28.38 36.12
CA GLN A 115 -12.29 -29.42 36.93
C GLN A 115 -12.04 -28.96 38.37
N SER A 116 -11.55 -27.74 38.58
CA SER A 116 -11.37 -27.16 39.92
C SER A 116 -12.69 -27.08 40.68
N THR A 117 -13.77 -26.66 40.01
CA THR A 117 -15.11 -26.60 40.60
C THR A 117 -15.64 -27.98 40.96
N TYR A 118 -15.43 -28.98 40.11
CA TYR A 118 -15.85 -30.36 40.37
C TYR A 118 -15.13 -30.97 41.57
N LEU A 119 -13.80 -30.79 41.65
CA LEU A 119 -13.01 -31.26 42.81
C LEU A 119 -13.45 -30.58 44.11
N ALA A 120 -13.73 -29.28 44.08
CA ALA A 120 -14.24 -28.56 45.24
C ALA A 120 -15.56 -29.16 45.76
N LYS A 121 -16.50 -29.50 44.86
CA LYS A 121 -17.75 -30.16 45.23
C LYS A 121 -17.53 -31.52 45.90
N ILE A 122 -16.65 -32.35 45.35
CA ILE A 122 -16.33 -33.66 45.96
C ILE A 122 -15.77 -33.48 47.37
N ILE A 123 -14.83 -32.54 47.56
CA ILE A 123 -14.22 -32.30 48.87
C ILE A 123 -15.28 -31.80 49.87
N GLU A 124 -16.15 -30.88 49.47
CA GLU A 124 -17.24 -30.38 50.30
C GLU A 124 -18.20 -31.51 50.72
N GLU A 125 -18.56 -32.40 49.80
CA GLU A 125 -19.45 -33.52 50.06
C GLU A 125 -18.82 -34.55 51.00
N GLN A 126 -17.52 -34.82 50.85
CA GLN A 126 -16.75 -35.65 51.79
C GLN A 126 -16.67 -35.01 53.19
N GLN A 127 -16.49 -33.70 53.29
CA GLN A 127 -16.51 -32.99 54.58
C GLN A 127 -17.88 -33.01 55.24
N LYS A 128 -18.96 -32.87 54.47
CA LYS A 128 -20.35 -33.00 54.95
C LYS A 128 -20.62 -34.40 55.49
N MET A 129 -20.27 -35.44 54.74
CA MET A 129 -20.42 -36.83 55.19
C MET A 129 -19.57 -37.12 56.43
N ARG A 130 -18.35 -36.56 56.51
CA ARG A 130 -17.44 -36.73 57.65
C ARG A 130 -17.88 -35.95 58.89
N GLY A 131 -18.55 -34.81 58.75
CA GLY A 131 -19.10 -34.02 59.85
C GLY A 131 -20.46 -34.51 60.37
N MET A 132 -21.06 -35.52 59.72
CA MET A 132 -22.30 -36.19 60.15
C MET A 132 -22.05 -37.46 60.98
N LEU A 133 -20.79 -37.86 61.17
CA LEU A 133 -20.33 -38.94 62.07
C LEU A 133 -19.71 -38.32 63.33
#